data_AF-A0A069PBU8-F1
#
_entry.id   AF-A0A069PBU8-F1
#
_cell.length_a   1.000
_cell.length_b   1.000
_cell.length_c   1.000
_cell.angle_alpha   90.00
_cell.angle_beta   90.00
_cell.angle_gamma   90.00
#
_symmetry.space_group_name_H-M   'P 1'
#
loop_
_entity.id
_entity.type
_entity.pdbx_description
1 polymer ?
#
loop_
_entity_poly.entity_id
_entity_poly.type
_entity_poly.pdbx_seq_one_letter_code
_entity_poly.pdbx_strand_id
1 'polypeptide(L)'
;MKIAHFSDLHYSPGNLDESDRCFGFAVGHAIELGVDVAVISGDATDHRLDAHAPSLNRLAQKVSRLATWMPVVMLQGTFSHEPRGTLRNFSLMGKEHPVFVAERVQQVSFGDGQFFASSGPVFGPEELESVLAIGADVVFTCLPTVHKGQLAAAVGAQHAATALGDVLSDFLAAAGRVNTQLRGAGIRTVGISHGTVNGCTTEHGVTMAGFDHEFSLGALFEAQCDAFMLGHIHKHQQWERAGRTVAYPGSIGRFHYGEEGAKGYLIWDVQAGNATASLIETPARETLCIDFDGPPDMARLAEIAAGANDKFVRVRWQVDEEHRQAVDRDAIAALFSSAAELKVEARILPVTRSRAQGISLEATVDRKIERWCELTQVESTPLLERFQLLGGSDAESIAAGVLARIEAVPATVAVVDPVMSTVPLDAVVSTDADHVEMPVATVEIVPPIKKSWLEDDLFAA
;
A
#
# COMPACT_ATOMS: atom_id res chain seq x y z
N MET A 1 27.68 11.29 -16.43
CA MET A 1 26.44 11.72 -17.10
C MET A 1 25.37 11.75 -16.04
N LYS A 2 24.68 12.86 -15.90
CA LYS A 2 23.59 13.03 -14.96
C LYS A 2 22.27 12.64 -15.61
N ILE A 3 21.54 11.73 -14.99
CA ILE A 3 20.22 11.30 -15.49
C ILE A 3 19.17 11.57 -14.41
N ALA A 4 18.07 12.23 -14.77
CA ALA A 4 16.90 12.36 -13.92
C ALA A 4 15.95 11.18 -14.19
N HIS A 5 15.72 10.35 -13.19
CA HIS A 5 14.88 9.16 -13.26
C HIS A 5 13.60 9.37 -12.47
N PHE A 6 12.48 9.46 -13.20
CA PHE A 6 11.13 9.56 -12.69
C PHE A 6 10.39 8.23 -12.94
N SER A 7 9.45 7.88 -12.07
CA SER A 7 8.58 6.71 -12.25
C SER A 7 7.23 6.95 -11.60
N ASP A 8 6.24 6.14 -11.97
CA ASP A 8 4.98 5.99 -11.24
C ASP A 8 4.36 7.38 -10.97
N LEU A 9 4.10 8.11 -12.06
CA LEU A 9 3.60 9.49 -12.01
C LEU A 9 2.09 9.53 -11.76
N HIS A 10 1.38 8.48 -12.20
CA HIS A 10 -0.04 8.24 -11.98
C HIS A 10 -0.93 9.46 -12.24
N TYR A 11 -0.71 10.16 -13.36
CA TYR A 11 -1.58 11.27 -13.73
C TYR A 11 -3.01 10.76 -13.97
N SER A 12 -3.96 11.36 -13.27
CA SER A 12 -5.38 11.05 -13.33
C SER A 12 -6.20 12.28 -12.91
N PRO A 13 -7.51 12.34 -13.17
CA PRO A 13 -8.34 13.41 -12.61
C PRO A 13 -8.29 13.48 -11.08
N GLY A 14 -8.19 12.33 -10.39
CA GLY A 14 -8.10 12.26 -8.92
C GLY A 14 -6.72 12.64 -8.38
N ASN A 15 -5.65 12.27 -9.09
CA ASN A 15 -4.27 12.48 -8.64
C ASN A 15 -3.65 13.79 -9.18
N LEU A 16 -4.37 14.54 -10.03
CA LEU A 16 -3.78 15.63 -10.82
C LEU A 16 -3.00 16.64 -9.99
N ASP A 17 -3.58 17.12 -8.90
CA ASP A 17 -2.96 18.17 -8.09
C ASP A 17 -1.70 17.68 -7.37
N GLU A 18 -1.65 16.41 -6.99
CA GLU A 18 -0.48 15.79 -6.36
C GLU A 18 0.60 15.48 -7.41
N SER A 19 0.23 14.79 -8.50
CA SER A 19 1.15 14.44 -9.58
C SER A 19 1.76 15.70 -10.24
N ASP A 20 0.98 16.76 -10.48
CA ASP A 20 1.47 18.00 -11.12
C ASP A 20 2.37 18.82 -10.19
N ARG A 21 2.05 18.86 -8.90
CA ARG A 21 2.89 19.49 -7.86
C ARG A 21 4.25 18.81 -7.78
N CYS A 22 4.25 17.49 -7.61
CA CYS A 22 5.48 16.73 -7.39
C CYS A 22 6.32 16.62 -8.66
N PHE A 23 5.72 16.22 -9.78
CA PHE A 23 6.44 16.13 -11.05
C PHE A 23 6.83 17.52 -11.56
N GLY A 24 6.01 18.55 -11.34
CA GLY A 24 6.34 19.93 -11.68
C GLY A 24 7.58 20.45 -10.96
N PHE A 25 7.71 20.16 -9.67
CA PHE A 25 8.93 20.41 -8.89
C PHE A 25 10.12 19.64 -9.45
N ALA A 26 9.96 18.33 -9.65
CA ALA A 26 11.04 17.45 -10.10
C ALA A 26 11.58 17.85 -11.49
N VAL A 27 10.69 18.24 -12.42
CA VAL A 27 11.05 18.78 -13.74
C VAL A 27 11.81 20.10 -13.60
N GLY A 28 11.34 21.01 -12.75
CA GLY A 28 12.02 22.29 -12.50
C GLY A 28 13.44 22.08 -11.96
N HIS A 29 13.57 21.26 -10.93
CA HIS A 29 14.85 20.97 -10.28
C HIS A 29 15.82 20.24 -11.22
N ALA A 30 15.35 19.28 -12.03
CA ALA A 30 16.18 18.60 -13.03
C ALA A 30 16.75 19.56 -14.09
N ILE A 31 15.93 20.52 -14.54
CA ILE A 31 16.37 21.58 -15.47
C ILE A 31 17.42 22.49 -14.81
N GLU A 32 17.18 22.93 -13.57
CA GLU A 32 18.12 23.77 -12.83
C GLU A 32 19.47 23.09 -12.58
N LEU A 33 19.48 21.78 -12.36
CA LEU A 33 20.68 20.98 -12.22
C LEU A 33 21.45 20.74 -13.53
N GLY A 34 20.85 21.04 -14.68
CA GLY A 34 21.41 20.77 -16.00
C GLY A 34 21.66 19.27 -16.22
N VAL A 35 20.67 18.42 -15.92
CA VAL A 35 20.79 16.97 -16.19
C VAL A 35 20.87 16.69 -17.69
N ASP A 36 21.60 15.64 -18.07
CA ASP A 36 21.89 15.33 -19.48
C ASP A 36 20.72 14.61 -20.16
N VAL A 37 19.99 13.75 -19.43
CA VAL A 37 18.87 12.95 -19.95
C VAL A 37 17.78 12.80 -18.88
N ALA A 38 16.51 12.79 -19.29
CA ALA A 38 15.38 12.39 -18.46
C ALA A 38 14.88 11.00 -18.82
N VAL A 39 14.57 10.18 -17.82
CA VAL A 39 13.99 8.84 -17.96
C VAL A 39 12.69 8.78 -17.15
N ILE A 40 11.60 8.36 -17.78
CA ILE A 40 10.33 8.01 -17.14
C ILE A 40 10.15 6.50 -17.30
N SER A 41 10.27 5.73 -16.22
CA SER A 41 10.34 4.27 -16.24
C SER A 41 8.97 3.58 -16.13
N GLY A 42 7.90 4.23 -16.56
CA GLY A 42 6.55 3.67 -16.69
C GLY A 42 5.51 4.29 -15.75
N ASP A 43 4.26 3.89 -15.95
CA ASP A 43 3.07 4.31 -15.21
C ASP A 43 2.97 5.84 -15.07
N ALA A 44 3.12 6.54 -16.19
CA ALA A 44 2.95 7.98 -16.26
C ALA A 44 1.47 8.39 -16.07
N THR A 45 0.54 7.53 -16.46
CA THR A 45 -0.90 7.67 -16.22
C THR A 45 -1.39 6.64 -15.21
N ASP A 46 -2.41 6.98 -14.43
CA ASP A 46 -3.00 6.10 -13.42
C ASP A 46 -3.94 5.04 -14.03
N HIS A 47 -4.53 5.36 -15.18
CA HIS A 47 -5.39 4.50 -15.96
C HIS A 47 -5.51 5.11 -17.35
N ARG A 48 -6.29 4.46 -18.22
CA ARG A 48 -6.62 5.01 -19.54
C ARG A 48 -7.22 6.41 -19.41
N LEU A 49 -6.50 7.43 -19.87
CA LEU A 49 -6.99 8.80 -19.95
C LEU A 49 -7.60 9.11 -21.32
N ASP A 50 -8.69 9.85 -21.32
CA ASP A 50 -9.23 10.44 -22.54
C ASP A 50 -8.32 11.57 -23.05
N ALA A 51 -8.29 11.77 -24.37
CA ALA A 51 -7.44 12.78 -25.01
C ALA A 51 -7.73 14.23 -24.52
N HIS A 52 -8.95 14.49 -24.07
CA HIS A 52 -9.39 15.78 -23.56
C HIS A 52 -9.19 15.94 -22.05
N ALA A 53 -8.71 14.92 -21.36
CA ALA A 53 -8.51 14.95 -19.92
C ALA A 53 -7.46 16.01 -19.54
N PRO A 54 -7.75 16.92 -18.58
CA PRO A 54 -6.77 17.89 -18.11
C PRO A 54 -5.49 17.24 -17.58
N SER A 55 -5.58 16.06 -16.96
CA SER A 55 -4.43 15.30 -16.47
C SER A 55 -3.48 14.89 -17.59
N LEU A 56 -3.99 14.40 -18.71
CA LEU A 56 -3.17 14.06 -19.88
C LEU A 56 -2.50 15.31 -20.47
N ASN A 57 -3.24 16.42 -20.54
CA ASN A 57 -2.70 17.68 -21.03
C ASN A 57 -1.55 18.20 -20.14
N ARG A 58 -1.71 18.15 -18.81
CA ARG A 58 -0.67 18.55 -17.85
C ARG A 58 0.57 17.67 -17.96
N LEU A 59 0.40 16.35 -18.01
CA LEU A 59 1.50 15.42 -18.25
C LEU A 59 2.26 15.76 -19.55
N ALA A 60 1.55 15.97 -20.66
CA ALA A 60 2.15 16.35 -21.94
C ALA A 60 2.91 17.68 -21.86
N GLN A 61 2.40 18.67 -21.11
CA GLN A 61 3.12 19.93 -20.88
C GLN A 61 4.42 19.72 -20.11
N LYS A 62 4.44 18.86 -19.07
CA LYS A 62 5.66 18.56 -18.31
C LYS A 62 6.70 17.82 -19.16
N VAL A 63 6.27 16.82 -19.94
CA VAL A 63 7.16 16.10 -20.87
C VAL A 63 7.71 17.04 -21.95
N SER A 64 6.86 17.89 -22.54
CA SER A 64 7.31 18.91 -23.50
C SER A 64 8.28 19.92 -22.88
N ARG A 65 8.09 20.26 -21.60
CA ARG A 65 9.03 21.11 -20.86
C ARG A 65 10.38 20.43 -20.67
N LEU A 66 10.42 19.14 -20.29
CA LEU A 66 11.68 18.38 -20.25
C LEU A 66 12.36 18.36 -21.62
N ALA A 67 11.62 18.03 -22.68
CA ALA A 67 12.11 17.96 -24.05
C ALA A 67 12.61 19.30 -24.64
N THR A 68 12.37 20.42 -23.94
CA THR A 68 12.97 21.72 -24.30
C THR A 68 14.41 21.83 -23.82
N TRP A 69 14.81 21.06 -22.80
CA TRP A 69 16.11 21.19 -22.12
C TRP A 69 16.97 19.94 -22.16
N MET A 70 16.37 18.76 -22.36
CA MET A 70 17.07 17.48 -22.39
C MET A 70 16.31 16.43 -23.19
N PRO A 71 17.00 15.44 -23.78
CA PRO A 71 16.34 14.26 -24.34
C PRO A 71 15.57 13.49 -23.27
N VAL A 72 14.44 12.89 -23.66
CA VAL A 72 13.55 12.14 -22.75
C VAL A 72 13.38 10.72 -23.26
N VAL A 73 13.51 9.74 -22.38
CA VAL A 73 13.12 8.34 -22.63
C VAL A 73 11.91 8.01 -21.79
N MET A 74 10.83 7.55 -22.42
CA MET A 74 9.63 7.05 -21.73
C MET A 74 9.49 5.56 -21.98
N LEU A 75 9.50 4.76 -20.92
CA LEU A 75 9.24 3.32 -20.98
C LEU A 75 7.74 3.06 -20.83
N GLN A 76 7.21 2.12 -21.61
CA GLN A 76 5.88 1.57 -21.39
C GLN A 76 5.83 0.82 -20.05
N GLY A 77 5.01 1.31 -19.14
CA GLY A 77 4.64 0.64 -17.90
C GLY A 77 3.52 -0.38 -18.11
N THR A 78 2.74 -0.62 -17.06
CA THR A 78 1.68 -1.62 -17.06
C THR A 78 0.53 -1.25 -18.00
N PHE A 79 -0.13 -2.25 -18.58
CA PHE A 79 -1.19 -2.00 -19.58
C PHE A 79 -2.52 -1.54 -18.97
N SER A 80 -2.74 -1.71 -17.67
CA SER A 80 -3.88 -1.16 -16.93
C SER A 80 -3.76 0.36 -16.79
N HIS A 81 -2.56 0.83 -16.46
CA HIS A 81 -2.22 2.24 -16.32
C HIS A 81 -2.08 2.92 -17.70
N GLU A 82 -1.35 2.28 -18.62
CA GLU A 82 -0.98 2.82 -19.92
C GLU A 82 -1.34 1.82 -21.05
N PRO A 83 -2.57 1.87 -21.61
CA PRO A 83 -2.92 1.02 -22.74
C PRO A 83 -1.94 1.17 -23.90
N ARG A 84 -1.65 0.08 -24.63
CA ARG A 84 -0.70 0.10 -25.76
C ARG A 84 -0.95 1.24 -26.72
N GLY A 85 0.10 1.99 -27.05
CA GLY A 85 0.04 3.14 -27.95
C GLY A 85 -0.28 4.47 -27.26
N THR A 86 -0.65 4.48 -25.98
CA THR A 86 -0.89 5.72 -25.21
C THR A 86 0.35 6.62 -25.23
N LEU A 87 1.52 6.03 -25.02
CA LEU A 87 2.76 6.79 -24.93
C LEU A 87 3.27 7.34 -26.27
N ARG A 88 2.84 6.80 -27.42
CA ARG A 88 3.29 7.26 -28.75
C ARG A 88 3.04 8.74 -28.99
N ASN A 89 1.96 9.27 -28.42
CA ASN A 89 1.63 10.68 -28.56
C ASN A 89 2.69 11.59 -27.94
N PHE A 90 3.42 11.12 -26.92
CA PHE A 90 4.49 11.90 -26.29
C PHE A 90 5.74 12.03 -27.15
N SER A 91 5.98 11.10 -28.09
CA SER A 91 7.07 11.24 -29.07
C SER A 91 6.93 12.51 -29.93
N LEU A 92 5.70 13.00 -30.12
CA LEU A 92 5.41 14.23 -30.83
C LEU A 92 5.70 15.50 -30.01
N MET A 93 5.99 15.36 -28.72
CA MET A 93 6.25 16.49 -27.81
C MET A 93 7.71 16.94 -27.80
N GLY A 94 8.57 16.27 -28.58
CA GLY A 94 9.95 16.68 -28.83
C GLY A 94 10.02 18.12 -29.34
N LYS A 95 10.97 18.87 -28.81
CA LYS A 95 11.23 20.27 -29.18
C LYS A 95 12.69 20.41 -29.62
N GLU A 96 13.51 21.05 -28.80
CA GLU A 96 14.96 21.14 -28.99
C GLU A 96 15.61 19.76 -28.85
N HIS A 97 15.02 18.89 -28.02
CA HIS A 97 15.48 17.53 -27.80
C HIS A 97 14.38 16.49 -28.09
N PRO A 98 14.77 15.28 -28.52
CA PRO A 98 13.83 14.22 -28.84
C PRO A 98 13.20 13.57 -27.60
N VAL A 99 11.97 13.08 -27.76
CA VAL A 99 11.32 12.16 -26.82
C VAL A 99 11.27 10.78 -27.47
N PHE A 100 11.97 9.82 -26.89
CA PHE A 100 11.93 8.42 -27.31
C PHE A 100 10.95 7.63 -26.45
N VAL A 101 10.09 6.83 -27.10
CA VAL A 101 9.13 5.97 -26.43
C VAL A 101 9.53 4.50 -26.62
N ALA A 102 9.85 3.82 -25.53
CA ALA A 102 10.25 2.43 -25.49
C ALA A 102 9.07 1.50 -25.17
N GLU A 103 8.34 1.07 -26.20
CA GLU A 103 7.17 0.17 -26.07
C GLU A 103 7.51 -1.31 -26.33
N ARG A 104 8.76 -1.63 -26.67
CA ARG A 104 9.22 -3.00 -26.87
C ARG A 104 10.59 -3.22 -26.24
N VAL A 105 10.94 -4.50 -26.08
CA VAL A 105 12.29 -4.93 -25.72
C VAL A 105 13.27 -4.54 -26.84
N GLN A 106 14.24 -3.70 -26.51
CA GLN A 106 15.25 -3.19 -27.45
C GLN A 106 16.40 -2.50 -26.71
N GLN A 107 17.52 -2.30 -27.40
CA GLN A 107 18.56 -1.37 -26.98
C GLN A 107 18.45 -0.07 -27.78
N VAL A 108 18.74 1.05 -27.12
CA VAL A 108 18.64 2.39 -27.72
C VAL A 108 19.87 3.18 -27.34
N SER A 109 20.66 3.58 -28.32
CA SER A 109 21.79 4.47 -28.09
C SER A 109 21.33 5.92 -28.15
N PHE A 110 21.96 6.78 -27.36
CA PHE A 110 21.86 8.23 -27.48
C PHE A 110 23.25 8.80 -27.72
N GLY A 111 23.39 9.59 -28.77
CA GLY A 111 24.63 10.27 -29.15
C GLY A 111 24.36 11.25 -30.29
N ASP A 112 25.16 12.31 -30.35
CA ASP A 112 25.00 13.39 -31.34
C ASP A 112 23.56 13.97 -31.37
N GLY A 113 22.94 14.06 -30.19
CA GLY A 113 21.59 14.61 -30.02
C GLY A 113 20.45 13.70 -30.52
N GLN A 114 20.72 12.47 -30.95
CA GLN A 114 19.72 11.57 -31.51
C GLN A 114 19.66 10.21 -30.82
N PHE A 115 18.48 9.58 -30.89
CA PHE A 115 18.27 8.21 -30.45
C PHE A 115 18.33 7.25 -31.63
N PHE A 116 19.08 6.15 -31.49
CA PHE A 116 19.12 5.05 -32.46
C PHE A 116 18.77 3.75 -31.78
N ALA A 117 17.64 3.14 -32.17
CA ALA A 117 17.14 1.90 -31.60
C ALA A 117 17.57 0.68 -32.43
N SER A 118 17.90 -0.42 -31.74
CA SER A 118 18.22 -1.71 -32.35
C SER A 118 17.01 -2.28 -33.10
N SER A 119 17.22 -2.89 -34.26
CA SER A 119 16.15 -3.60 -34.97
C SER A 119 15.58 -4.77 -34.16
N GLY A 120 16.44 -5.49 -33.44
CA GLY A 120 16.09 -6.59 -32.54
C GLY A 120 15.97 -6.18 -31.06
N PRO A 121 15.89 -7.16 -30.15
CA PRO A 121 15.94 -6.95 -28.70
C PRO A 121 17.27 -6.37 -28.20
N VAL A 122 18.35 -6.67 -28.91
CA VAL A 122 19.71 -6.14 -28.68
C VAL A 122 20.26 -5.68 -30.02
N PHE A 123 21.30 -4.82 -30.00
CA PHE A 123 21.99 -4.43 -31.23
C PHE A 123 22.59 -5.65 -31.93
N GLY A 124 22.30 -5.78 -33.23
CA GLY A 124 23.01 -6.73 -34.08
C GLY A 124 24.48 -6.34 -34.27
N PRO A 125 25.34 -7.22 -34.82
CA PRO A 125 26.76 -6.94 -34.99
C PRO A 125 27.05 -5.63 -35.75
N GLU A 126 26.38 -5.40 -36.89
CA GLU A 126 26.57 -4.19 -37.72
C GLU A 126 26.07 -2.91 -37.00
N GLU A 127 24.95 -3.01 -36.28
CA GLU A 127 24.40 -1.90 -35.51
C GLU A 127 25.33 -1.55 -34.34
N LEU A 128 25.87 -2.57 -33.65
CA LEU A 128 26.80 -2.39 -32.54
C LEU A 128 28.11 -1.76 -33.01
N GLU A 129 28.68 -2.21 -34.13
CA GLU A 129 29.85 -1.58 -34.74
C GLU A 129 29.59 -0.10 -35.04
N SER A 130 28.40 0.23 -35.55
CA SER A 130 28.01 1.61 -35.83
C SER A 130 27.90 2.45 -34.55
N VAL A 131 27.26 1.92 -33.50
CA VAL A 131 27.13 2.60 -32.19
C VAL A 131 28.50 2.84 -31.55
N LEU A 132 29.41 1.86 -31.65
CA LEU A 132 30.78 1.98 -31.16
C LEU A 132 31.59 3.01 -31.96
N ALA A 133 31.45 3.04 -33.29
CA ALA A 133 32.15 3.97 -34.15
C ALA A 133 31.68 5.42 -33.97
N ILE A 134 30.38 5.64 -33.76
CA ILE A 134 29.81 6.95 -33.43
C ILE A 134 30.28 7.42 -32.05
N GLY A 135 30.47 6.48 -31.12
CA GLY A 135 30.84 6.80 -29.74
C GLY A 135 29.66 7.37 -28.96
N ALA A 136 28.54 6.63 -28.93
CA ALA A 136 27.34 7.04 -28.19
C ALA A 136 27.65 7.42 -26.73
N ASP A 137 26.95 8.44 -26.22
CA ASP A 137 27.14 8.92 -24.85
C ASP A 137 26.63 7.90 -23.81
N VAL A 138 25.54 7.21 -24.17
CA VAL A 138 24.86 6.19 -23.36
C VAL A 138 24.06 5.23 -24.23
N VAL A 139 23.93 3.98 -23.79
CA VAL A 139 23.00 2.98 -24.34
C VAL A 139 22.00 2.54 -23.28
N PHE A 140 20.73 2.61 -23.62
CA PHE A 140 19.59 2.18 -22.81
C PHE A 140 19.14 0.77 -23.22
N THR A 141 19.25 -0.21 -22.32
CA THR A 141 18.57 -1.51 -22.44
C THR A 141 17.15 -1.36 -21.92
N CYS A 142 16.18 -1.24 -22.82
CA CYS A 142 14.79 -1.00 -22.49
C CYS A 142 13.99 -2.30 -22.40
N LEU A 143 13.34 -2.52 -21.26
CA LEU A 143 12.51 -3.70 -20.99
C LEU A 143 11.15 -3.26 -20.44
N PRO A 144 10.17 -2.93 -21.32
CA PRO A 144 8.84 -2.53 -20.88
C PRO A 144 8.06 -3.70 -20.28
N THR A 145 6.97 -3.41 -19.57
CA THR A 145 6.12 -4.45 -18.98
C THR A 145 5.64 -5.46 -20.04
N VAL A 146 5.81 -6.75 -19.74
CA VAL A 146 5.42 -7.84 -20.64
C VAL A 146 3.98 -8.28 -20.35
N HIS A 147 3.21 -8.53 -21.42
CA HIS A 147 1.81 -8.93 -21.28
C HIS A 147 1.70 -10.40 -20.82
N LYS A 148 1.57 -10.65 -19.52
CA LYS A 148 1.49 -11.99 -18.92
C LYS A 148 0.41 -12.87 -19.56
N GLY A 149 -0.76 -12.31 -19.91
CA GLY A 149 -1.83 -13.05 -20.60
C GLY A 149 -1.45 -13.55 -22.00
N GLN A 150 -0.56 -12.84 -22.70
CA GLN A 150 -0.11 -13.23 -24.04
C GLN A 150 0.89 -14.38 -23.94
N LEU A 151 1.72 -14.37 -22.90
CA LEU A 151 2.61 -15.48 -22.58
C LEU A 151 1.83 -16.70 -22.08
N ALA A 152 0.87 -16.51 -21.17
CA ALA A 152 0.02 -17.58 -20.65
C ALA A 152 -0.79 -18.29 -21.75
N ALA A 153 -1.24 -17.55 -22.78
CA ALA A 153 -1.87 -18.14 -23.95
C ALA A 153 -0.93 -19.04 -24.77
N ALA A 154 0.39 -18.79 -24.72
CA ALA A 154 1.40 -19.54 -25.46
C ALA A 154 1.96 -20.75 -24.69
N VAL A 155 2.21 -20.61 -23.37
CA VAL A 155 2.88 -21.63 -22.55
C VAL A 155 1.99 -22.27 -21.47
N GLY A 156 0.73 -21.81 -21.36
CA GLY A 156 -0.21 -22.21 -20.30
C GLY A 156 -0.02 -21.41 -19.00
N ALA A 157 -1.13 -21.09 -18.32
CA ALA A 157 -1.14 -20.17 -17.17
C ALA A 157 -0.23 -20.62 -16.00
N GLN A 158 -0.14 -21.93 -15.73
CA GLN A 158 0.68 -22.47 -14.63
C GLN A 158 2.18 -22.34 -14.87
N HIS A 159 2.63 -22.28 -16.13
CA HIS A 159 4.05 -22.18 -16.48
C HIS A 159 4.45 -20.77 -16.89
N ALA A 160 3.48 -19.85 -17.04
CA ALA A 160 3.70 -18.51 -17.55
C ALA A 160 4.67 -17.69 -16.68
N ALA A 161 4.56 -17.77 -15.35
CA ALA A 161 5.43 -17.02 -14.44
C ALA A 161 6.90 -17.49 -14.54
N THR A 162 7.14 -18.80 -14.44
CA THR A 162 8.50 -19.38 -14.57
C THR A 162 9.09 -19.13 -15.95
N ALA A 163 8.32 -19.40 -17.01
CA ALA A 163 8.77 -19.17 -18.38
C ALA A 163 9.06 -17.70 -18.66
N LEU A 164 8.30 -16.76 -18.06
CA LEU A 164 8.59 -15.33 -18.16
C LEU A 164 9.94 -15.01 -17.51
N GLY A 165 10.16 -15.48 -16.28
CA GLY A 165 11.42 -15.26 -15.57
C GLY A 165 12.64 -15.77 -16.33
N ASP A 166 12.54 -16.95 -16.94
CA ASP A 166 13.60 -17.54 -17.75
C ASP A 166 13.87 -16.72 -19.02
N VAL A 167 12.82 -16.37 -19.77
CA VAL A 167 12.94 -15.56 -21.00
C VAL A 167 13.53 -14.17 -20.71
N LEU A 168 13.11 -13.54 -19.61
CA LEU A 168 13.65 -12.25 -19.18
C LEU A 168 15.13 -12.38 -18.76
N SER A 169 15.48 -13.45 -18.05
CA SER A 169 16.87 -13.72 -17.66
C SER A 169 17.78 -13.96 -18.87
N ASP A 170 17.32 -14.72 -19.86
CA ASP A 170 18.04 -14.96 -21.12
C ASP A 170 18.24 -13.66 -21.91
N PHE A 171 17.22 -12.81 -21.97
CA PHE A 171 17.32 -11.49 -22.59
C PHE A 171 18.34 -10.61 -21.86
N LEU A 172 18.26 -10.52 -20.53
CA LEU A 172 19.19 -9.71 -19.75
C LEU A 172 20.63 -10.22 -19.92
N ALA A 173 20.86 -11.53 -19.90
CA ALA A 173 22.17 -12.11 -20.18
C ALA A 173 22.66 -11.80 -21.62
N ALA A 174 21.76 -11.78 -22.61
CA ALA A 174 22.10 -11.39 -23.98
C ALA A 174 22.47 -9.92 -24.09
N ALA A 175 21.68 -9.03 -23.48
CA ALA A 175 22.00 -7.60 -23.39
C ALA A 175 23.32 -7.39 -22.64
N GLY A 176 23.61 -8.19 -21.62
CA GLY A 176 24.85 -8.14 -20.85
C GLY A 176 26.12 -8.36 -21.69
N ARG A 177 26.05 -9.23 -22.70
CA ARG A 177 27.17 -9.43 -23.64
C ARG A 177 27.44 -8.20 -24.50
N VAL A 178 26.40 -7.49 -24.91
CA VAL A 178 26.51 -6.24 -25.67
C VAL A 178 26.99 -5.10 -24.76
N ASN A 179 26.37 -4.95 -23.58
CA ASN A 179 26.72 -3.93 -22.60
C ASN A 179 28.17 -4.04 -22.11
N THR A 180 28.71 -5.26 -22.00
CA THR A 180 30.12 -5.47 -21.66
C THR A 180 31.06 -4.88 -22.72
N GLN A 181 30.73 -5.03 -24.01
CA GLN A 181 31.53 -4.45 -25.11
C GLN A 181 31.43 -2.92 -25.11
N LEU A 182 30.22 -2.38 -24.96
CA LEU A 182 29.97 -0.94 -24.88
C LEU A 182 30.76 -0.29 -23.73
N ARG A 183 30.69 -0.90 -22.53
CA ARG A 183 31.43 -0.43 -21.36
C ARG A 183 32.94 -0.53 -21.56
N GLY A 184 33.42 -1.58 -22.23
CA GLY A 184 34.83 -1.72 -22.61
C GLY A 184 35.31 -0.61 -23.55
N ALA A 185 34.41 -0.02 -24.33
CA ALA A 185 34.65 1.14 -25.17
C ALA A 185 34.40 2.49 -24.45
N GLY A 186 34.10 2.49 -23.15
CA GLY A 186 33.83 3.69 -22.37
C GLY A 186 32.41 4.26 -22.53
N ILE A 187 31.51 3.55 -23.21
CA ILE A 187 30.11 3.93 -23.37
C ILE A 187 29.32 3.52 -22.12
N ARG A 188 28.48 4.44 -21.62
CA ARG A 188 27.64 4.21 -20.45
C ARG A 188 26.49 3.28 -20.79
N THR A 189 26.14 2.40 -19.87
CA THR A 189 25.07 1.42 -20.06
C THR A 189 24.00 1.56 -18.98
N VAL A 190 22.75 1.72 -19.38
CA VAL A 190 21.61 1.96 -18.48
C VAL A 190 20.49 0.97 -18.79
N GLY A 191 20.06 0.17 -17.82
CA GLY A 191 18.83 -0.61 -17.93
C GLY A 191 17.62 0.23 -17.53
N ILE A 192 16.48 0.08 -18.22
CA ILE A 192 15.20 0.68 -17.80
C ILE A 192 14.14 -0.42 -17.85
N SER A 193 13.42 -0.62 -16.75
CA SER A 193 12.34 -1.60 -16.69
C SER A 193 11.22 -1.16 -15.75
N HIS A 194 10.06 -1.78 -15.90
CA HIS A 194 8.88 -1.57 -15.05
C HIS A 194 8.31 -2.91 -14.61
N GLY A 195 8.55 -3.27 -13.34
CA GLY A 195 8.08 -4.55 -12.79
C GLY A 195 8.68 -4.84 -11.42
N THR A 196 8.35 -6.00 -10.87
CA THR A 196 8.68 -6.35 -9.47
C THR A 196 9.99 -7.15 -9.35
N VAL A 197 10.85 -6.75 -8.42
CA VAL A 197 12.07 -7.50 -8.02
C VAL A 197 11.77 -8.39 -6.82
N ASN A 198 12.25 -9.62 -6.85
CA ASN A 198 12.12 -10.56 -5.73
C ASN A 198 12.72 -9.97 -4.44
N GLY A 199 11.95 -9.98 -3.35
CA GLY A 199 12.38 -9.47 -2.04
C GLY A 199 12.38 -7.95 -1.93
N CYS A 200 11.82 -7.22 -2.90
CA CYS A 200 11.60 -5.79 -2.75
C CYS A 200 10.52 -5.51 -1.69
N THR A 201 10.57 -4.33 -1.09
CA THR A 201 9.57 -3.88 -0.12
C THR A 201 8.58 -2.93 -0.81
N THR A 202 7.29 -3.19 -0.65
CA THR A 202 6.21 -2.31 -1.11
C THR A 202 6.15 -1.02 -0.29
N GLU A 203 5.41 -0.04 -0.79
CA GLU A 203 5.08 1.22 -0.13
C GLU A 203 4.38 1.05 1.22
N HIS A 204 3.76 -0.08 1.49
CA HIS A 204 3.16 -0.41 2.80
C HIS A 204 4.09 -1.24 3.71
N GLY A 205 5.38 -1.34 3.38
CA GLY A 205 6.35 -2.05 4.21
C GLY A 205 6.30 -3.58 4.10
N VAL A 206 5.45 -4.11 3.20
CA VAL A 206 5.34 -5.56 2.97
C VAL A 206 6.44 -6.00 2.00
N THR A 207 7.27 -6.95 2.44
CA THR A 207 8.25 -7.59 1.56
C THR A 207 7.56 -8.57 0.64
N MET A 208 7.73 -8.37 -0.66
CA MET A 208 7.19 -9.26 -1.68
C MET A 208 7.93 -10.60 -1.67
N ALA A 209 7.19 -11.67 -1.39
CA ALA A 209 7.65 -13.06 -1.46
C ALA A 209 6.62 -13.87 -2.26
N GLY A 210 7.07 -14.67 -3.23
CA GLY A 210 6.17 -15.48 -4.09
C GLY A 210 6.59 -15.47 -5.55
N PHE A 211 5.76 -16.03 -6.45
CA PHE A 211 6.04 -16.16 -7.88
C PHE A 211 5.63 -14.95 -8.73
N ASP A 212 5.13 -13.87 -8.11
CA ASP A 212 4.66 -12.67 -8.80
C ASP A 212 5.78 -11.67 -9.16
N HIS A 213 7.04 -11.98 -8.82
CA HIS A 213 8.18 -11.17 -9.22
C HIS A 213 8.62 -11.48 -10.66
N GLU A 214 8.92 -10.43 -11.42
CA GLU A 214 9.40 -10.57 -12.80
C GLU A 214 10.93 -10.66 -12.85
N PHE A 215 11.61 -10.12 -11.84
CA PHE A 215 13.06 -10.00 -11.81
C PHE A 215 13.68 -10.64 -10.57
N SER A 216 14.81 -11.32 -10.78
CA SER A 216 15.79 -11.55 -9.72
C SER A 216 16.86 -10.47 -9.79
N LEU A 217 17.42 -10.06 -8.64
CA LEU A 217 18.56 -9.13 -8.60
C LEU A 217 19.75 -9.68 -9.40
N GLY A 218 19.96 -11.00 -9.37
CA GLY A 218 20.98 -11.68 -10.17
C GLY A 218 20.82 -11.38 -11.66
N ALA A 219 19.63 -11.63 -12.21
CA ALA A 219 19.34 -11.39 -13.62
C ALA A 219 19.52 -9.91 -14.02
N LEU A 220 19.09 -8.96 -13.17
CA LEU A 220 19.31 -7.53 -13.43
C LEU A 220 20.79 -7.17 -13.49
N PHE A 221 21.63 -7.72 -12.60
CA PHE A 221 23.08 -7.51 -12.66
C PHE A 221 23.75 -8.27 -13.82
N GLU A 222 23.18 -9.37 -14.31
CA GLU A 222 23.65 -10.06 -15.51
C GLU A 222 23.42 -9.24 -16.79
N ALA A 223 22.54 -8.24 -16.75
CA ALA A 223 22.42 -7.25 -17.83
C ALA A 223 23.66 -6.36 -18.00
N GLN A 224 24.63 -6.43 -17.06
CA GLN A 224 25.90 -5.71 -17.10
C GLN A 224 25.76 -4.19 -17.31
N CYS A 225 24.62 -3.60 -16.96
CA CYS A 225 24.42 -2.16 -16.99
C CYS A 225 25.16 -1.48 -15.83
N ASP A 226 25.61 -0.24 -16.03
CA ASP A 226 26.17 0.60 -14.97
C ASP A 226 25.08 1.03 -13.99
N ALA A 227 23.97 1.52 -14.52
CA ALA A 227 22.75 1.82 -13.77
C ALA A 227 21.58 0.96 -14.27
N PHE A 228 20.67 0.56 -13.38
CA PHE A 228 19.41 -0.08 -13.76
C PHE A 228 18.25 0.65 -13.06
N MET A 229 17.46 1.35 -13.86
CA MET A 229 16.37 2.23 -13.46
C MET A 229 15.06 1.44 -13.49
N LEU A 230 14.45 1.22 -12.33
CA LEU A 230 13.21 0.46 -12.19
C LEU A 230 12.04 1.39 -11.86
N GLY A 231 10.86 1.06 -12.38
CA GLY A 231 9.54 1.54 -11.92
C GLY A 231 8.67 0.41 -11.42
N HIS A 232 7.45 0.72 -10.93
CA HIS A 232 6.37 -0.16 -10.43
C HIS A 232 6.24 -0.19 -8.90
N ILE A 233 7.36 -0.12 -8.18
CA ILE A 233 7.34 -0.13 -6.71
C ILE A 233 7.37 1.30 -6.19
N HIS A 234 6.31 1.69 -5.46
CA HIS A 234 6.13 3.07 -4.98
C HIS A 234 7.02 3.43 -3.78
N LYS A 235 7.86 2.51 -3.31
CA LYS A 235 8.87 2.74 -2.27
C LYS A 235 10.27 2.85 -2.88
N HIS A 236 10.96 3.94 -2.54
CA HIS A 236 12.38 4.08 -2.88
C HIS A 236 13.21 2.97 -2.21
N GLN A 237 14.05 2.32 -3.02
CA GLN A 237 15.02 1.32 -2.56
C GLN A 237 16.08 1.10 -3.64
N GLN A 238 17.28 0.68 -3.23
CA GLN A 238 18.41 0.47 -4.12
C GLN A 238 19.29 -0.71 -3.71
N TRP A 239 19.96 -1.31 -4.69
CA TRP A 239 20.93 -2.39 -4.52
C TRP A 239 22.18 -2.12 -5.34
N GLU A 240 23.35 -2.40 -4.77
CA GLU A 240 24.64 -2.14 -5.39
C GLU A 240 25.45 -3.42 -5.51
N ARG A 241 26.15 -3.59 -6.64
CA ARG A 241 27.08 -4.71 -6.85
C ARG A 241 28.21 -4.32 -7.80
N ALA A 242 29.42 -4.23 -7.24
CA ALA A 242 30.65 -3.97 -7.98
C ALA A 242 30.56 -2.71 -8.86
N GLY A 243 30.25 -1.57 -8.26
CA GLY A 243 30.13 -0.27 -8.93
C GLY A 243 28.82 -0.06 -9.71
N ARG A 244 27.98 -1.09 -9.84
CA ARG A 244 26.70 -1.00 -10.55
C ARG A 244 25.55 -0.89 -9.58
N THR A 245 24.52 -0.15 -9.96
CA THR A 245 23.42 0.21 -9.06
C THR A 245 22.08 -0.05 -9.72
N VAL A 246 21.17 -0.72 -9.01
CA VAL A 246 19.78 -0.98 -9.39
C VAL A 246 18.89 -0.23 -8.42
N ALA A 247 17.93 0.58 -8.86
CA ALA A 247 17.08 1.31 -7.92
C ALA A 247 15.67 1.62 -8.45
N TYR A 248 14.72 1.61 -7.52
CA TYR A 248 13.40 2.22 -7.67
C TYR A 248 13.44 3.65 -7.08
N PRO A 249 12.91 4.66 -7.78
CA PRO A 249 12.74 5.99 -7.21
C PRO A 249 11.58 6.02 -6.21
N GLY A 250 10.64 5.07 -6.30
CA GLY A 250 9.32 5.20 -5.71
C GLY A 250 8.38 6.01 -6.60
N SER A 251 7.17 6.26 -6.11
CA SER A 251 6.21 7.13 -6.78
C SER A 251 6.60 8.60 -6.62
N ILE A 252 6.23 9.42 -7.61
CA ILE A 252 6.57 10.85 -7.62
C ILE A 252 5.86 11.61 -6.49
N GLY A 253 4.68 11.16 -6.08
CA GLY A 253 3.85 11.70 -5.00
C GLY A 253 3.20 10.58 -4.20
N ARG A 254 2.34 10.94 -3.23
CA ARG A 254 1.56 9.95 -2.46
C ARG A 254 0.21 9.73 -3.13
N PHE A 255 -0.08 8.48 -3.51
CA PHE A 255 -1.35 8.14 -4.17
C PHE A 255 -2.24 7.26 -3.30
N HIS A 256 -1.66 6.50 -2.37
CA HIS A 256 -2.40 5.66 -1.44
C HIS A 256 -2.20 6.06 0.02
N TYR A 257 -3.23 5.82 0.81
CA TYR A 257 -3.19 6.07 2.24
C TYR A 257 -2.33 5.03 2.96
N GLY A 258 -1.31 5.50 3.67
CA GLY A 258 -0.38 4.64 4.43
C GLY A 258 0.87 4.24 3.65
N GLU A 259 1.15 4.91 2.53
CA GLU A 259 2.46 4.81 1.90
C GLU A 259 3.55 5.35 2.84
N GLU A 260 4.57 4.54 3.08
CA GLU A 260 5.73 4.86 3.92
C GLU A 260 6.85 5.55 3.13
N GLY A 261 7.74 6.21 3.85
CA GLY A 261 8.97 6.79 3.31
C GLY A 261 8.76 8.11 2.56
N ALA A 262 9.89 8.68 2.12
CA ALA A 262 9.90 9.85 1.26
C ALA A 262 9.47 9.50 -0.17
N LYS A 263 8.89 10.47 -0.86
CA LYS A 263 8.49 10.39 -2.28
C LYS A 263 9.38 11.30 -3.09
N GLY A 264 9.63 10.95 -4.34
CA GLY A 264 10.64 11.68 -5.08
C GLY A 264 11.00 11.07 -6.43
N TYR A 265 12.18 11.45 -6.87
CA TYR A 265 12.80 10.97 -8.08
C TYR A 265 14.30 10.82 -7.86
N LEU A 266 14.99 10.07 -8.73
CA LEU A 266 16.42 9.83 -8.57
C LEU A 266 17.24 10.70 -9.51
N ILE A 267 18.30 11.32 -8.97
CA ILE A 267 19.41 11.84 -9.76
C ILE A 267 20.51 10.79 -9.78
N TRP A 268 20.91 10.39 -10.98
CA TRP A 268 21.99 9.44 -11.20
C TRP A 268 23.24 10.15 -11.67
N ASP A 269 24.41 9.74 -11.19
CA ASP A 269 25.68 9.98 -11.89
C ASP A 269 26.18 8.64 -12.45
N VAL A 270 26.16 8.54 -13.78
CA VAL A 270 26.54 7.34 -14.52
C VAL A 270 27.85 7.56 -15.27
N GLN A 271 28.77 6.63 -15.06
CA GLN A 271 30.05 6.50 -15.73
C GLN A 271 30.20 5.04 -16.20
N ALA A 272 31.04 4.80 -17.22
CA ALA A 272 31.31 3.43 -17.64
C ALA A 272 32.01 2.68 -16.48
N GLY A 273 31.36 1.64 -15.97
CA GLY A 273 31.81 0.84 -14.82
C GLY A 273 31.39 1.34 -13.45
N ASN A 274 30.70 2.50 -13.35
CA ASN A 274 30.26 3.02 -12.06
C ASN A 274 28.98 3.85 -12.15
N ALA A 275 28.00 3.60 -11.27
CA ALA A 275 26.83 4.46 -11.13
C ALA A 275 26.41 4.67 -9.69
N THR A 276 25.97 5.88 -9.38
CA THR A 276 25.38 6.24 -8.08
C THR A 276 24.02 6.90 -8.29
N ALA A 277 23.11 6.70 -7.33
CA ALA A 277 21.78 7.29 -7.33
C ALA A 277 21.54 8.05 -6.02
N SER A 278 20.82 9.16 -6.10
CA SER A 278 20.42 9.94 -4.92
C SER A 278 18.95 10.34 -5.06
N LEU A 279 18.16 10.03 -4.03
CA LEU A 279 16.76 10.43 -3.96
C LEU A 279 16.65 11.93 -3.70
N ILE A 280 15.92 12.62 -4.55
CA ILE A 280 15.49 13.99 -4.34
C ILE A 280 14.03 13.95 -3.95
N GLU A 281 13.75 14.36 -2.71
CA GLU A 281 12.39 14.38 -2.20
C GLU A 281 11.55 15.43 -2.93
N THR A 282 10.36 15.03 -3.37
CA THR A 282 9.36 15.94 -3.93
C THR A 282 8.55 16.56 -2.79
N PRO A 283 7.85 17.69 -3.04
CA PRO A 283 6.95 18.29 -2.07
C PRO A 283 5.62 17.51 -1.97
N ALA A 284 5.69 16.18 -1.90
CA ALA A 284 4.55 15.29 -1.78
C ALA A 284 3.82 15.53 -0.45
N ARG A 285 2.49 15.47 -0.49
CA ARG A 285 1.68 15.69 0.70
C ARG A 285 1.93 14.59 1.72
N GLU A 286 1.80 14.93 3.00
CA GLU A 286 1.81 13.95 4.07
C GLU A 286 0.45 13.25 4.16
N THR A 287 0.47 12.01 4.66
CA THR A 287 -0.75 11.25 4.93
C THR A 287 -0.93 11.05 6.44
N LEU A 288 -2.11 11.38 6.96
CA LEU A 288 -2.53 11.09 8.33
C LEU A 288 -3.59 9.98 8.31
N CYS A 289 -3.22 8.78 8.75
CA CYS A 289 -4.16 7.69 8.98
C CYS A 289 -4.52 7.61 10.47
N ILE A 290 -5.79 7.80 10.80
CA ILE A 290 -6.30 7.86 12.17
C ILE A 290 -7.30 6.73 12.34
N ASP A 291 -7.01 5.81 13.25
CA ASP A 291 -7.81 4.62 13.52
C ASP A 291 -8.40 4.65 14.94
N PHE A 292 -9.70 4.33 15.05
CA PHE A 292 -10.42 4.17 16.31
C PHE A 292 -11.01 2.77 16.44
N ASP A 293 -10.88 2.17 17.62
CA ASP A 293 -11.62 0.98 18.03
C ASP A 293 -12.80 1.44 18.91
N GLY A 294 -13.99 1.56 18.31
CA GLY A 294 -15.14 2.29 18.85
C GLY A 294 -15.42 3.61 18.11
N PRO A 295 -16.42 4.38 18.56
CA PRO A 295 -16.74 5.69 17.97
C PRO A 295 -15.54 6.65 18.00
N PRO A 296 -15.37 7.52 16.98
CA PRO A 296 -14.27 8.48 16.96
C PRO A 296 -14.29 9.44 18.14
N ASP A 297 -13.13 9.68 18.74
CA ASP A 297 -12.95 10.72 19.75
C ASP A 297 -12.79 12.08 19.06
N MET A 298 -13.83 12.91 19.16
CA MET A 298 -13.88 14.23 18.52
C MET A 298 -12.86 15.22 19.10
N ALA A 299 -12.48 15.10 20.38
CA ALA A 299 -11.46 15.96 20.97
C ALA A 299 -10.09 15.63 20.38
N ARG A 300 -9.75 14.33 20.32
CA ARG A 300 -8.52 13.87 19.67
C ARG A 300 -8.48 14.23 18.18
N LEU A 301 -9.60 14.12 17.47
CA LEU A 301 -9.68 14.54 16.07
C LEU A 301 -9.43 16.04 15.90
N ALA A 302 -9.96 16.88 16.80
CA ALA A 302 -9.73 18.33 16.76
C ALA A 302 -8.25 18.70 16.98
N GLU A 303 -7.57 18.00 17.89
CA GLU A 303 -6.13 18.18 18.10
C GLU A 303 -5.32 17.82 16.86
N ILE A 304 -5.64 16.69 16.20
CA ILE A 304 -4.94 16.25 14.99
C ILE A 304 -5.24 17.20 13.81
N ALA A 305 -6.48 17.68 13.70
CA ALA A 305 -6.90 18.58 12.64
C ALA A 305 -6.11 19.90 12.62
N ALA A 306 -5.65 20.39 13.76
CA ALA A 306 -4.83 21.60 13.85
C ALA A 306 -3.52 21.51 13.03
N GLY A 307 -2.99 20.29 12.81
CA GLY A 307 -1.80 20.02 12.02
C GLY A 307 -2.07 19.39 10.64
N ALA A 308 -3.33 19.34 10.19
CA ALA A 308 -3.74 18.61 8.99
C ALA A 308 -3.79 19.46 7.70
N ASN A 309 -3.35 20.73 7.75
CA ASN A 309 -3.38 21.63 6.60
C ASN A 309 -2.56 21.08 5.41
N ASP A 310 -3.18 21.03 4.21
CA ASP A 310 -2.60 20.50 2.97
C ASP A 310 -2.12 19.03 3.06
N LYS A 311 -2.70 18.22 3.97
CA LYS A 311 -2.42 16.78 4.11
C LYS A 311 -3.56 15.91 3.59
N PHE A 312 -3.27 14.67 3.24
CA PHE A 312 -4.29 13.64 3.00
C PHE A 312 -4.66 12.97 4.32
N VAL A 313 -5.93 13.02 4.70
CA VAL A 313 -6.41 12.51 5.98
C VAL A 313 -7.36 11.34 5.75
N ARG A 314 -7.09 10.20 6.39
CA ARG A 314 -8.02 9.09 6.45
C ARG A 314 -8.40 8.81 7.89
N VAL A 315 -9.68 8.94 8.20
CA VAL A 315 -10.25 8.60 9.50
C VAL A 315 -11.04 7.31 9.36
N ARG A 316 -10.67 6.29 10.13
CA ARG A 316 -11.38 5.01 10.19
C ARG A 316 -11.79 4.70 11.61
N TRP A 317 -12.95 4.08 11.74
CA TRP A 317 -13.41 3.58 13.03
C TRP A 317 -14.17 2.28 12.87
N GLN A 318 -14.22 1.52 13.96
CA GLN A 318 -14.96 0.28 14.04
C GLN A 318 -16.06 0.39 15.11
N VAL A 319 -17.32 0.20 14.72
CA VAL A 319 -18.48 0.21 15.62
C VAL A 319 -19.38 -0.97 15.32
N ASP A 320 -20.18 -1.42 16.29
CA ASP A 320 -21.24 -2.39 16.01
C ASP A 320 -22.39 -1.77 15.19
N GLU A 321 -23.32 -2.60 14.74
CA GLU A 321 -24.47 -2.17 13.95
C GLU A 321 -25.42 -1.21 14.71
N GLU A 322 -25.49 -1.35 16.04
CA GLU A 322 -26.37 -0.56 16.91
C GLU A 322 -25.84 0.89 17.08
N HIS A 323 -24.52 1.08 17.02
CA HIS A 323 -23.84 2.38 17.13
C HIS A 323 -23.53 3.04 15.77
N ARG A 324 -24.03 2.50 14.65
CA ARG A 324 -23.79 3.06 13.30
C ARG A 324 -24.18 4.54 13.17
N GLN A 325 -25.26 4.97 13.83
CA GLN A 325 -25.76 6.36 13.77
C GLN A 325 -25.08 7.29 14.79
N ALA A 326 -24.20 6.78 15.65
CA ALA A 326 -23.59 7.57 16.73
C ALA A 326 -22.46 8.50 16.24
N VAL A 327 -22.05 8.41 14.97
CA VAL A 327 -20.90 9.17 14.45
C VAL A 327 -21.36 10.26 13.49
N ASP A 328 -21.09 11.51 13.89
CA ASP A 328 -21.33 12.70 13.08
C ASP A 328 -20.19 12.91 12.07
N ARG A 329 -20.42 12.50 10.83
CA ARG A 329 -19.45 12.63 9.73
C ARG A 329 -19.24 14.08 9.30
N ASP A 330 -20.27 14.91 9.42
CA ASP A 330 -20.21 16.32 9.01
C ASP A 330 -19.36 17.11 10.02
N ALA A 331 -19.45 16.78 11.31
CA ALA A 331 -18.55 17.33 12.31
C ALA A 331 -17.08 16.94 12.06
N ILE A 332 -16.80 15.70 11.67
CA ILE A 332 -15.44 15.28 11.27
C ILE A 332 -14.98 16.06 10.04
N ALA A 333 -15.84 16.19 9.01
CA ALA A 333 -15.51 16.95 7.80
C ALA A 333 -15.21 18.43 8.10
N ALA A 334 -15.96 19.05 9.01
CA ALA A 334 -15.73 20.43 9.43
C ALA A 334 -14.36 20.61 10.10
N LEU A 335 -13.94 19.66 10.95
CA LEU A 335 -12.63 19.69 11.61
C LEU A 335 -11.48 19.68 10.59
N PHE A 336 -11.56 18.82 9.58
CA PHE A 336 -10.49 18.66 8.57
C PHE A 336 -10.70 19.50 7.31
N SER A 337 -11.43 20.62 7.40
CA SER A 337 -11.70 21.50 6.24
C SER A 337 -10.45 22.11 5.59
N SER A 338 -9.31 22.15 6.30
CA SER A 338 -8.01 22.58 5.76
C SER A 338 -7.19 21.45 5.13
N ALA A 339 -7.62 20.20 5.24
CA ALA A 339 -6.95 19.07 4.61
C ALA A 339 -7.07 19.16 3.09
N ALA A 340 -6.09 18.62 2.37
CA ALA A 340 -6.16 18.50 0.92
C ALA A 340 -7.23 17.48 0.50
N GLU A 341 -7.35 16.40 1.26
CA GLU A 341 -8.38 15.38 1.10
C GLU A 341 -8.74 14.79 2.46
N LEU A 342 -10.02 14.45 2.65
CA LEU A 342 -10.51 13.70 3.80
C LEU A 342 -11.28 12.47 3.32
N LYS A 343 -10.81 11.29 3.75
CA LYS A 343 -11.53 10.02 3.59
C LYS A 343 -12.02 9.50 4.94
N VAL A 344 -13.30 9.16 5.01
CA VAL A 344 -14.01 8.77 6.23
C VAL A 344 -14.59 7.38 6.04
N GLU A 345 -14.11 6.38 6.79
CA GLU A 345 -14.50 4.97 6.62
C GLU A 345 -15.04 4.38 7.93
N ALA A 346 -16.28 3.89 7.90
CA ALA A 346 -16.88 3.18 9.03
C ALA A 346 -16.86 1.67 8.78
N ARG A 347 -16.24 0.91 9.69
CA ARG A 347 -16.32 -0.56 9.70
C ARG A 347 -17.38 -1.00 10.69
N ILE A 348 -18.48 -1.52 10.16
CA ILE A 348 -19.61 -1.99 10.98
C ILE A 348 -19.41 -3.48 11.27
N LEU A 349 -19.24 -3.83 12.55
CA LEU A 349 -19.18 -5.22 12.98
C LEU A 349 -20.62 -5.78 13.06
N PRO A 350 -20.95 -6.84 12.30
CA PRO A 350 -22.26 -7.45 12.40
C PRO A 350 -22.45 -8.09 13.77
N VAL A 351 -23.52 -7.71 14.47
CA VAL A 351 -23.86 -8.30 15.77
C VAL A 351 -24.47 -9.67 15.51
N THR A 352 -23.66 -10.72 15.61
CA THR A 352 -24.19 -12.09 15.55
C THR A 352 -24.85 -12.42 16.88
N ARG A 353 -26.17 -12.21 16.97
CA ARG A 353 -26.97 -12.70 18.10
C ARG A 353 -27.05 -14.22 18.00
N SER A 354 -26.12 -14.92 18.65
CA SER A 354 -26.23 -16.37 18.82
C SER A 354 -27.48 -16.66 19.65
N ARG A 355 -28.53 -17.22 19.01
CA ARG A 355 -29.65 -17.79 19.75
C ARG A 355 -29.10 -18.98 20.50
N ALA A 356 -29.14 -18.92 21.83
CA ALA A 356 -28.84 -20.05 22.70
C ALA A 356 -29.54 -21.33 22.19
N GLN A 357 -28.74 -22.28 21.69
CA GLN A 357 -29.25 -23.50 21.07
C GLN A 357 -30.05 -24.31 22.10
N GLY A 358 -31.27 -24.71 21.74
CA GLY A 358 -32.13 -25.53 22.60
C GLY A 358 -33.21 -24.77 23.36
N ILE A 359 -33.08 -23.46 23.65
CA ILE A 359 -34.18 -22.72 24.34
C ILE A 359 -35.46 -22.75 23.49
N SER A 360 -35.35 -22.55 22.17
CA SER A 360 -36.54 -22.59 21.29
C SER A 360 -37.14 -23.99 21.10
N LEU A 361 -36.44 -25.05 21.51
CA LEU A 361 -36.89 -26.44 21.41
C LEU A 361 -37.68 -26.90 22.63
N GLU A 362 -37.60 -26.17 23.75
CA GLU A 362 -38.33 -26.50 24.97
C GLU A 362 -39.84 -26.27 24.81
N ALA A 363 -40.62 -27.22 25.32
CA ALA A 363 -42.07 -27.25 25.11
C ALA A 363 -42.85 -26.26 25.99
N THR A 364 -42.30 -25.88 27.15
CA THR A 364 -42.97 -24.99 28.12
C THR A 364 -42.12 -23.77 28.41
N VAL A 365 -42.77 -22.67 28.83
CA VAL A 365 -42.08 -21.42 29.17
C VAL A 365 -41.18 -21.61 30.39
N ASP A 366 -41.59 -22.42 31.37
CA ASP A 366 -40.77 -22.79 32.53
C ASP A 366 -39.44 -23.44 32.11
N ARG A 367 -39.50 -24.41 31.19
CA ARG A 367 -38.30 -25.08 30.64
C ARG A 367 -37.41 -24.12 29.85
N LYS A 368 -38.01 -23.15 29.16
CA LYS A 368 -37.27 -22.08 28.48
C LYS A 368 -36.54 -21.18 29.47
N ILE A 369 -37.17 -20.83 30.58
CA ILE A 369 -36.57 -20.02 31.66
C ILE A 369 -35.44 -20.81 32.32
N GLU A 370 -35.64 -22.08 32.66
CA GLU A 370 -34.59 -22.96 33.18
C GLU A 370 -33.38 -23.03 32.25
N ARG A 371 -33.61 -23.30 30.96
CA ARG A 371 -32.54 -23.43 29.97
C ARG A 371 -31.80 -22.11 29.75
N TRP A 372 -32.51 -20.98 29.83
CA TRP A 372 -31.89 -19.66 29.80
C TRP A 372 -31.03 -19.40 31.04
N CYS A 373 -31.53 -19.75 32.23
CA CYS A 373 -30.82 -19.61 33.50
C CYS A 373 -29.53 -20.46 33.52
N GLU A 374 -29.59 -21.70 33.03
CA GLU A 374 -28.42 -22.57 32.87
C GLU A 374 -27.33 -21.94 31.99
N LEU A 375 -27.73 -21.38 30.84
CA LEU A 375 -26.80 -20.80 29.87
C LEU A 375 -26.22 -19.45 30.31
N THR A 376 -26.92 -18.73 31.18
CA THR A 376 -26.51 -17.41 31.70
C THR A 376 -25.96 -17.46 33.12
N GLN A 377 -25.87 -18.66 33.72
CA GLN A 377 -25.44 -18.89 35.10
C GLN A 377 -26.25 -18.08 36.14
N VAL A 378 -27.56 -17.93 35.90
CA VAL A 378 -28.51 -17.30 36.83
C VAL A 378 -29.27 -18.40 37.59
N GLU A 379 -29.58 -18.18 38.87
CA GLU A 379 -30.37 -19.14 39.64
C GLU A 379 -31.84 -19.19 39.13
N SER A 380 -32.32 -20.39 38.75
CA SER A 380 -33.63 -20.54 38.12
C SER A 380 -34.81 -20.52 39.10
N THR A 381 -34.63 -21.00 40.33
CA THR A 381 -35.69 -21.14 41.33
C THR A 381 -36.45 -19.82 41.58
N PRO A 382 -35.79 -18.68 41.85
CA PRO A 382 -36.50 -17.43 42.16
C PRO A 382 -37.21 -16.82 40.95
N LEU A 383 -36.86 -17.22 39.73
CA LEU A 383 -37.48 -16.76 38.49
C LEU A 383 -38.71 -17.60 38.16
N LEU A 384 -38.62 -18.92 38.32
CA LEU A 384 -39.74 -19.83 38.14
C LEU A 384 -40.86 -19.57 39.16
N GLU A 385 -40.53 -19.34 40.42
CA GLU A 385 -41.51 -19.00 41.46
C GLU A 385 -42.28 -17.71 41.10
N ARG A 386 -41.57 -16.69 40.62
CA ARG A 386 -42.19 -15.43 40.17
C ARG A 386 -43.03 -15.62 38.90
N PHE A 387 -42.57 -16.45 37.98
CA PHE A 387 -43.32 -16.77 36.76
C PHE A 387 -44.62 -17.51 37.09
N GLN A 388 -44.58 -18.50 37.98
CA GLN A 388 -45.76 -19.22 38.46
C GLN A 388 -46.72 -18.29 39.22
N LEU A 389 -46.18 -17.38 40.03
CA LEU A 389 -46.96 -16.36 40.73
C LEU A 389 -47.70 -15.45 39.74
N LEU A 390 -47.03 -15.00 38.68
CA LEU A 390 -47.63 -14.20 37.60
C LEU A 390 -48.66 -14.98 36.76
N GLY A 391 -48.46 -16.30 36.59
CA GLY A 391 -49.36 -17.16 35.84
C GLY A 391 -50.61 -17.59 36.62
N GLY A 392 -50.55 -17.62 37.95
CA GLY A 392 -51.58 -18.17 38.82
C GLY A 392 -52.31 -17.17 39.73
N SER A 393 -51.90 -15.89 39.77
CA SER A 393 -52.48 -14.87 40.66
C SER A 393 -52.74 -13.56 39.91
N ASP A 394 -53.78 -12.83 40.33
CA ASP A 394 -54.03 -11.47 39.83
C ASP A 394 -53.08 -10.44 40.49
N ALA A 395 -52.98 -9.27 39.86
CA ALA A 395 -52.05 -8.23 40.29
C ALA A 395 -52.30 -7.73 41.73
N GLU A 396 -53.56 -7.67 42.16
CA GLU A 396 -53.94 -7.23 43.52
C GLU A 396 -53.49 -8.24 44.58
N SER A 397 -53.67 -9.54 44.32
CA SER A 397 -53.25 -10.62 45.21
C SER A 397 -51.73 -10.71 45.34
N ILE A 398 -51.01 -10.53 44.22
CA ILE A 398 -49.54 -10.50 44.22
C ILE A 398 -49.04 -9.29 45.03
N ALA A 399 -49.61 -8.11 44.81
CA ALA A 399 -49.25 -6.90 45.53
C ALA A 399 -49.53 -7.02 47.04
N ALA A 400 -50.68 -7.59 47.43
CA ALA A 400 -51.02 -7.82 48.84
C ALA A 400 -50.04 -8.80 49.51
N GLY A 401 -49.64 -9.87 48.83
CA GLY A 401 -48.65 -10.83 49.34
C GLY A 401 -47.24 -10.23 49.48
N VAL A 402 -46.85 -9.33 48.57
CA VAL A 402 -45.58 -8.59 48.68
C VAL A 402 -45.62 -7.62 49.87
N LEU A 403 -46.70 -6.88 50.06
CA LEU A 403 -46.87 -5.96 51.19
C LEU A 403 -46.85 -6.70 52.53
N ALA A 404 -47.59 -7.82 52.64
CA ALA A 404 -47.60 -8.65 53.85
C ALA A 404 -46.22 -9.23 54.20
N ARG A 405 -45.42 -9.60 53.18
CA ARG A 405 -44.03 -10.06 53.39
C ARG A 405 -43.10 -8.94 53.86
N ILE A 406 -43.33 -7.71 53.41
CA ILE A 406 -42.56 -6.53 53.85
C ILE A 406 -42.93 -6.19 55.31
N GLU A 407 -44.21 -6.30 55.68
CA GLU A 407 -44.69 -6.06 57.05
C GLU A 407 -44.27 -7.15 58.05
N ALA A 408 -44.04 -8.39 57.59
CA ALA A 408 -43.62 -9.51 58.42
C ALA A 408 -42.11 -9.53 58.77
N VAL A 409 -41.32 -8.58 58.25
CA VAL A 409 -39.91 -8.42 58.64
C VAL A 409 -39.85 -7.63 59.96
N PRO A 410 -39.37 -8.19 61.08
CA PRO A 410 -39.28 -7.44 62.33
C PRO A 410 -38.25 -6.30 62.17
N ALA A 411 -38.67 -5.09 62.52
CA ALA A 411 -37.80 -3.92 62.59
C ALA A 411 -36.83 -4.07 63.76
N THR A 412 -35.69 -4.73 63.54
CA THR A 412 -34.51 -4.52 64.40
C THR A 412 -33.78 -3.28 63.90
N VAL A 413 -34.21 -2.14 64.43
CA VAL A 413 -33.43 -0.92 64.45
C VAL A 413 -32.49 -0.99 65.66
N ALA A 414 -31.18 -1.03 65.42
CA ALA A 414 -30.21 -0.52 66.38
C ALA A 414 -29.48 0.65 65.72
N VAL A 415 -29.94 1.85 66.05
CA VAL A 415 -29.21 3.11 65.84
C VAL A 415 -28.00 3.11 66.78
N VAL A 416 -26.79 3.28 66.24
CA VAL A 416 -25.69 3.92 66.96
C VAL A 416 -24.94 4.83 65.99
N ASP A 417 -25.00 6.13 66.28
CA ASP A 417 -24.32 7.23 65.59
C ASP A 417 -22.80 7.25 65.89
N PRO A 418 -21.99 8.06 65.17
CA PRO A 418 -20.58 7.79 64.90
C PRO A 418 -19.63 8.32 65.98
N VAL A 419 -18.56 7.58 66.29
CA VAL A 419 -17.41 8.08 67.07
C VAL A 419 -16.09 7.58 66.48
N MET A 420 -15.19 8.53 66.22
CA MET A 420 -13.78 8.33 65.85
C MET A 420 -12.97 7.67 66.98
N SER A 421 -12.03 6.77 66.66
CA SER A 421 -10.65 6.81 67.20
C SER A 421 -9.74 5.71 66.61
N THR A 422 -8.72 6.16 65.89
CA THR A 422 -7.29 5.78 65.90
C THR A 422 -6.78 4.33 66.20
N VAL A 423 -6.08 3.75 65.21
CA VAL A 423 -4.67 3.19 65.17
C VAL A 423 -4.28 2.12 66.25
N PRO A 424 -3.64 0.96 65.93
CA PRO A 424 -2.30 0.94 65.32
C PRO A 424 -1.84 -0.21 64.40
N LEU A 425 -0.71 0.13 63.78
CA LEU A 425 0.28 -0.62 63.01
C LEU A 425 0.98 -1.72 63.83
N ASP A 426 1.56 -2.66 63.08
CA ASP A 426 2.62 -3.64 63.41
C ASP A 426 2.25 -4.97 64.10
N ALA A 427 2.38 -6.07 63.34
CA ALA A 427 3.36 -7.12 63.64
C ALA A 427 3.56 -8.06 62.43
N VAL A 428 4.83 -8.41 62.22
CA VAL A 428 5.46 -9.03 61.05
C VAL A 428 5.65 -10.55 61.30
N VAL A 429 5.80 -11.33 60.21
CA VAL A 429 6.79 -12.42 59.99
C VAL A 429 6.24 -13.81 59.58
N SER A 430 6.63 -14.22 58.36
CA SER A 430 6.97 -15.55 57.76
C SER A 430 5.92 -16.69 57.79
N THR A 431 5.76 -17.52 56.74
CA THR A 431 6.79 -18.40 56.12
C THR A 431 6.49 -18.80 54.66
N ASP A 432 7.56 -19.13 53.94
CA ASP A 432 7.68 -19.62 52.56
C ASP A 432 7.07 -21.00 52.22
N ALA A 433 6.87 -21.20 50.90
CA ALA A 433 6.91 -22.45 50.09
C ALA A 433 5.80 -23.52 50.35
N ASP A 434 5.12 -24.14 49.39
CA ASP A 434 5.42 -24.54 48.02
C ASP A 434 4.12 -24.93 47.26
N HIS A 435 4.23 -25.05 45.93
CA HIS A 435 3.33 -25.74 44.97
C HIS A 435 2.00 -25.11 44.57
N VAL A 436 2.03 -24.39 43.43
CA VAL A 436 0.88 -24.29 42.52
C VAL A 436 1.25 -25.03 41.23
N GLU A 437 0.54 -26.14 40.95
CA GLU A 437 0.63 -26.85 39.68
C GLU A 437 0.19 -25.95 38.52
N MET A 438 1.04 -25.86 37.49
CA MET A 438 0.68 -25.22 36.22
C MET A 438 -0.21 -26.16 35.39
N PRO A 439 -1.33 -25.68 34.82
CA PRO A 439 -2.08 -26.49 33.87
C PRO A 439 -1.32 -26.58 32.55
N VAL A 440 -1.15 -27.82 32.08
CA VAL A 440 -0.57 -28.20 30.79
C VAL A 440 -1.49 -27.71 29.67
N ALA A 441 -1.04 -26.72 28.90
CA ALA A 441 -1.69 -26.30 27.67
C ALA A 441 -1.46 -27.35 26.58
N THR A 442 -2.46 -28.21 26.36
CA THR A 442 -2.54 -29.06 25.18
C THR A 442 -3.01 -28.21 24.01
N VAL A 443 -2.12 -28.02 23.02
CA VAL A 443 -2.42 -27.32 21.77
C VAL A 443 -3.14 -28.30 20.84
N GLU A 444 -4.46 -28.15 20.68
CA GLU A 444 -5.17 -28.72 19.53
C GLU A 444 -4.88 -27.86 18.29
N ILE A 445 -4.25 -28.48 17.29
CA ILE A 445 -4.04 -27.88 15.97
C ILE A 445 -5.38 -27.94 15.22
N VAL A 446 -6.11 -26.83 15.23
CA VAL A 446 -7.26 -26.63 14.35
C VAL A 446 -6.73 -26.44 12.92
N PRO A 447 -7.23 -27.18 11.90
CA PRO A 447 -6.84 -26.94 10.52
C PRO A 447 -7.21 -25.50 10.11
N PRO A 448 -6.38 -24.81 9.31
CA PRO A 448 -6.56 -23.40 9.04
C PRO A 448 -7.92 -23.17 8.39
N ILE A 449 -8.78 -22.41 9.08
CA ILE A 449 -9.94 -21.78 8.48
C ILE A 449 -9.41 -20.94 7.33
N LYS A 450 -9.84 -21.25 6.10
CA LYS A 450 -9.50 -20.48 4.90
C LYS A 450 -9.77 -19.01 5.18
N LYS A 451 -8.71 -18.22 5.32
CA LYS A 451 -8.75 -16.76 5.30
C LYS A 451 -9.18 -16.35 3.89
N SER A 452 -10.48 -16.17 3.67
CA SER A 452 -11.03 -15.77 2.36
C SER A 452 -10.85 -14.27 2.04
N TRP A 453 -9.89 -13.59 2.67
CA TRP A 453 -9.62 -12.16 2.47
C TRP A 453 -8.32 -11.89 1.71
N LEU A 454 -7.65 -12.96 1.23
CA LEU A 454 -6.43 -12.85 0.42
C LEU A 454 -6.68 -12.97 -1.10
N GLU A 455 -7.93 -13.15 -1.52
CA GLU A 455 -8.30 -13.32 -2.94
C GLU A 455 -9.01 -12.12 -3.55
N ASP A 456 -9.25 -11.04 -2.78
CA ASP A 456 -9.81 -9.80 -3.34
C ASP A 456 -8.66 -8.89 -3.81
N ASP A 457 -8.48 -8.96 -5.12
CA ASP A 457 -7.73 -8.09 -6.03
C ASP A 457 -7.39 -6.70 -5.45
N LEU A 458 -6.14 -6.55 -4.99
CA LEU A 458 -5.61 -5.30 -4.43
C LEU A 458 -5.29 -4.24 -5.51
N PHE A 459 -5.63 -4.50 -6.78
CA PHE A 459 -5.37 -3.61 -7.93
C PHE A 459 -6.63 -3.18 -8.69
N ALA A 460 -7.79 -3.21 -8.03
CA ALA A 460 -9.05 -2.72 -8.61
C ALA A 460 -9.62 -1.55 -7.79
N ALA A 461 -9.10 -0.34 -8.01
CA ALA A 461 -9.85 0.93 -7.98
C ALA A 461 -8.98 2.08 -8.46
#